data_AF-A0A1J4SR28-F1
#
_entry.id   AF-A0A1J4SR28-F1
#
_cell.length_a   1.000
_cell.length_b   1.000
_cell.length_c   1.000
_cell.angle_alpha   90.00
_cell.angle_beta   90.00
_cell.angle_gamma   90.00
#
_symmetry.space_group_name_H-M   'P 1'
#
loop_
_entity.id
_entity.type
_entity.pdbx_description
1 polymer ?
#
loop_
_entity_poly.entity_id
_entity_poly.type
_entity_poly.pdbx_seq_one_letter_code
_entity_poly.pdbx_strand_id
1 'polypeptide(L)'
;MSPNIKCLDLKEEETLLNVLAKRKDAERAHLLYRLMLVTGLRISEALSLNVGDAERAKVDVKVKGWTRDGEKLIRLKTVYFPKALQERLAQFLRFKRRKGESLAPAAPLFTSRESARLSCRQAQRDFKKWIKESGIEGEFTPHALRHTAATKLMKRTGNAKLVQRYLGHSDVATTLRFYVDVFPEDLKNAAEMLSGTEKSRS
;
A
#
# COMPACT_ATOMS: atom_id res chain seq x y z
N MET A 1 -7.28 10.29 -23.15
CA MET A 1 -6.85 8.90 -22.86
C MET A 1 -6.47 8.83 -21.39
N SER A 2 -7.33 8.24 -20.56
CA SER A 2 -6.99 7.97 -19.15
C SER A 2 -5.80 7.01 -19.13
N PRO A 3 -4.70 7.30 -18.40
CA PRO A 3 -3.61 6.35 -18.28
C PRO A 3 -4.19 5.04 -17.71
N ASN A 4 -3.92 3.90 -18.36
CA ASN A 4 -4.36 2.59 -17.90
C ASN A 4 -3.60 2.27 -16.59
N ILE A 5 -4.23 2.57 -15.46
CA ILE A 5 -3.62 2.41 -14.14
C ILE A 5 -3.75 0.95 -13.74
N LYS A 6 -2.61 0.28 -13.71
CA LYS A 6 -2.52 -1.11 -13.30
C LYS A 6 -2.61 -1.22 -11.77
N CYS A 7 -3.75 -1.72 -11.30
CA CYS A 7 -3.89 -2.28 -9.97
C CYS A 7 -3.86 -3.80 -10.07
N LEU A 8 -3.39 -4.45 -9.01
CA LEU A 8 -3.58 -5.90 -8.87
C LEU A 8 -5.04 -6.16 -8.51
N ASP A 9 -5.67 -7.11 -9.18
CA ASP A 9 -6.95 -7.65 -8.75
C ASP A 9 -6.79 -8.49 -7.46
N LEU A 10 -7.91 -8.96 -6.90
CA LEU A 10 -7.89 -9.74 -5.65
C LEU A 10 -7.09 -11.04 -5.78
N LYS A 11 -7.20 -11.72 -6.93
CA LYS A 11 -6.53 -12.99 -7.20
C LYS A 11 -5.03 -12.79 -7.39
N GLU A 12 -4.62 -11.75 -8.10
CA GLU A 12 -3.22 -11.37 -8.29
C GLU A 12 -2.56 -10.94 -6.97
N GLU A 13 -3.27 -10.15 -6.15
CA GLU A 13 -2.81 -9.77 -4.80
C GLU A 13 -2.56 -11.01 -3.94
N GLU A 14 -3.55 -11.91 -3.86
CA GLU A 14 -3.44 -13.16 -3.10
C GLU A 14 -2.31 -14.04 -3.63
N THR A 15 -2.20 -14.18 -4.95
CA THR A 15 -1.16 -14.97 -5.61
C THR A 15 0.23 -14.43 -5.25
N LEU A 16 0.44 -13.12 -5.38
CA LEU A 16 1.71 -12.48 -5.03
C LEU A 16 2.08 -12.74 -3.57
N LEU A 17 1.16 -12.51 -2.63
CA LEU A 17 1.44 -12.70 -1.20
C LEU A 17 1.68 -14.17 -0.85
N ASN A 18 0.96 -15.10 -1.48
CA ASN A 18 1.10 -16.54 -1.27
C ASN A 18 2.44 -17.07 -1.79
N VAL A 19 2.86 -16.62 -2.98
CA VAL A 19 4.17 -16.98 -3.54
C VAL A 19 5.29 -16.48 -2.63
N LEU A 20 5.21 -15.22 -2.18
CA LEU A 20 6.20 -14.66 -1.26
C LEU A 20 6.24 -15.39 0.08
N ALA A 21 5.09 -15.75 0.65
CA ALA A 21 5.02 -16.45 1.93
C ALA A 21 5.69 -17.83 1.91
N LYS A 22 5.75 -18.49 0.73
CA LYS A 22 6.39 -19.81 0.56
C LYS A 22 7.91 -19.74 0.35
N ARG A 23 8.47 -18.54 0.16
CA ARG A 23 9.86 -18.34 -0.27
C ARG A 23 10.73 -17.82 0.88
N LYS A 24 11.76 -18.57 1.24
CA LYS A 24 12.68 -18.22 2.35
C LYS A 24 13.42 -16.89 2.13
N ASP A 25 13.67 -16.52 0.87
CA ASP A 25 14.36 -15.29 0.46
C ASP A 25 13.42 -14.09 0.28
N ALA A 26 12.12 -14.28 0.42
CA ALA A 26 11.11 -13.28 0.12
C ALA A 26 10.61 -12.50 1.34
N GLU A 27 11.09 -12.80 2.54
CA GLU A 27 10.44 -12.32 3.78
C GLU A 27 10.38 -10.79 3.89
N ARG A 28 11.42 -10.12 3.39
CA ARG A 28 11.49 -8.66 3.24
C ARG A 28 10.44 -8.13 2.25
N ALA A 29 10.33 -8.75 1.08
CA ALA A 29 9.37 -8.37 0.05
C ALA A 29 7.92 -8.63 0.52
N HIS A 30 7.68 -9.77 1.16
CA HIS A 30 6.37 -10.12 1.71
C HIS A 30 5.88 -9.08 2.73
N LEU A 31 6.73 -8.67 3.68
CA LEU A 31 6.36 -7.60 4.61
C LEU A 31 6.17 -6.27 3.88
N LEU A 32 7.11 -5.85 3.03
CA LEU A 32 7.07 -4.55 2.37
C LEU A 32 5.79 -4.38 1.54
N TYR A 33 5.40 -5.40 0.78
CA TYR A 33 4.21 -5.30 -0.08
C TYR A 33 2.93 -5.36 0.73
N ARG A 34 2.86 -6.22 1.76
CA ARG A 34 1.72 -6.24 2.69
C ARG A 34 1.57 -4.91 3.42
N LEU A 35 2.67 -4.30 3.87
CA LEU A 35 2.66 -2.98 4.48
C LEU A 35 2.06 -1.94 3.52
N MET A 36 2.49 -1.92 2.26
CA MET A 36 1.97 -0.99 1.24
C MET A 36 0.49 -1.26 0.91
N LEU A 37 0.07 -2.52 0.79
CA LEU A 37 -1.32 -2.91 0.53
C LEU A 37 -2.25 -2.53 1.67
N VAL A 38 -1.77 -2.60 2.92
CA VAL A 38 -2.55 -2.25 4.10
C VAL A 38 -2.59 -0.74 4.29
N THR A 39 -1.45 -0.07 4.27
CA THR A 39 -1.33 1.35 4.67
C THR A 39 -1.44 2.34 3.52
N GLY A 40 -1.39 1.83 2.28
CA GLY A 40 -1.32 2.63 1.08
C GLY A 40 -0.06 3.48 0.96
N LEU A 41 0.99 3.28 1.78
CA LEU A 41 2.23 4.06 1.70
C LEU A 41 2.89 3.96 0.31
N ARG A 42 3.51 5.05 -0.15
CA ARG A 42 4.44 4.97 -1.30
C ARG A 42 5.66 4.15 -0.91
N ILE A 43 6.35 3.57 -1.90
CA ILE A 43 7.52 2.74 -1.61
C ILE A 43 8.61 3.52 -0.87
N SER A 44 8.87 4.78 -1.24
CA SER A 44 9.85 5.63 -0.56
C SER A 44 9.48 5.93 0.90
N GLU A 45 8.18 6.10 1.19
CA GLU A 45 7.66 6.32 2.53
C GLU A 45 7.78 5.04 3.37
N ALA A 46 7.38 3.89 2.82
CA ALA A 46 7.52 2.58 3.47
C ALA A 46 8.99 2.24 3.78
N LEU A 47 9.88 2.51 2.82
CA LEU A 47 11.32 2.31 2.98
C LEU A 47 11.97 3.31 3.93
N SER A 48 11.28 4.38 4.33
CA SER A 48 11.81 5.36 5.31
C SER A 48 11.59 4.94 6.77
N LEU A 49 10.75 3.94 7.02
CA LEU A 49 10.47 3.44 8.37
C LEU A 49 11.73 2.86 9.04
N ASN A 50 11.78 3.01 10.35
CA ASN A 50 12.79 2.43 11.23
C ASN A 50 12.21 1.29 12.06
N VAL A 51 13.09 0.53 12.72
CA VAL A 51 12.68 -0.57 13.61
C VAL A 51 11.76 -0.07 14.73
N GLY A 52 12.07 1.08 15.34
CA GLY A 52 11.24 1.64 16.42
C GLY A 52 9.86 2.14 15.97
N ASP A 53 9.63 2.29 14.67
CA ASP A 53 8.30 2.60 14.12
C ASP A 53 7.44 1.33 14.05
N ALA A 54 8.04 0.17 13.79
CA ALA A 54 7.34 -1.10 13.60
C ALA A 54 6.67 -1.64 14.88
N GLU A 55 7.09 -1.16 16.04
CA GLU A 55 6.55 -1.54 17.35
C GLU A 55 5.35 -0.67 17.78
N ARG A 56 5.01 0.36 16.99
CA ARG A 56 3.94 1.31 17.32
C ARG A 56 2.64 0.96 16.59
N ALA A 57 1.50 1.21 17.23
CA ALA A 57 0.19 1.06 16.58
C ALA A 57 -0.10 2.16 15.55
N LYS A 58 0.57 3.32 15.66
CA LYS A 58 0.51 4.42 14.70
C LYS A 58 1.85 5.13 14.60
N VAL A 59 2.18 5.62 13.40
CA VAL A 59 3.46 6.26 13.10
C VAL A 59 3.25 7.48 12.23
N ASP A 60 4.02 8.55 12.45
CA ASP A 60 4.03 9.71 11.57
C ASP A 60 5.14 9.58 10.55
N VAL A 61 4.76 9.40 9.29
CA VAL A 61 5.69 9.25 8.18
C VAL A 61 5.88 10.58 7.48
N LYS A 62 7.14 10.94 7.20
CA LYS A 62 7.48 12.13 6.41
C LYS A 62 7.15 11.88 4.94
N VAL A 63 6.18 12.62 4.43
CA VAL A 63 5.79 12.63 3.02
C VAL A 63 6.44 13.84 2.36
N LYS A 64 7.23 13.58 1.31
CA LYS A 64 7.78 14.64 0.45
C LYS A 64 6.73 15.01 -0.59
N GLY A 65 6.47 16.29 -0.73
CA GLY A 65 5.68 16.89 -1.79
C GLY A 65 6.37 18.12 -2.36
N TRP A 66 5.71 18.77 -3.29
CA TRP A 66 6.16 20.00 -3.92
C TRP A 66 5.04 21.05 -3.80
N THR A 67 5.39 22.30 -3.53
CA THR A 67 4.45 23.43 -3.64
C THR A 67 4.19 23.74 -5.13
N ARG A 68 3.17 24.56 -5.41
CA ARG A 68 2.90 25.03 -6.78
C ARG A 68 4.09 25.80 -7.36
N ASP A 69 4.88 26.44 -6.49
CA ASP A 69 6.06 27.23 -6.83
C ASP A 69 7.34 26.38 -6.90
N GLY A 70 7.22 25.04 -6.82
CA GLY A 70 8.35 24.12 -6.96
C GLY A 70 9.20 23.95 -5.71
N GLU A 71 8.75 24.44 -4.55
CA GLU A 71 9.49 24.25 -3.29
C GLU A 71 9.18 22.89 -2.67
N LYS A 72 10.21 22.30 -2.04
CA LYS A 72 10.09 20.99 -1.41
C LYS A 72 9.34 21.12 -0.09
N LEU A 73 8.17 20.49 -0.02
CA LEU A 73 7.36 20.44 1.18
C LEU A 73 7.52 19.09 1.88
N ILE A 74 7.74 19.11 3.19
CA ILE A 74 7.71 17.88 4.02
C ILE A 74 6.47 17.97 4.89
N ARG A 75 5.54 17.03 4.71
CA ARG A 75 4.35 16.87 5.54
C ARG A 75 4.49 15.63 6.41
N LEU A 76 3.86 15.64 7.58
CA LEU A 76 3.69 14.43 8.38
C LEU A 76 2.35 13.79 8.02
N LYS A 77 2.37 12.47 7.81
CA LYS A 77 1.19 11.64 7.61
C LYS A 77 1.16 10.58 8.69
N THR A 78 0.14 10.62 9.54
CA THR A 78 -0.13 9.52 10.48
C THR A 78 -0.65 8.30 9.74
N VAL A 79 -0.02 7.16 9.99
CA VAL A 79 -0.37 5.84 9.44
C VAL A 79 -0.67 4.91 10.59
N TYR A 80 -1.75 4.15 10.47
CA TYR A 80 -2.18 3.18 11.48
C TYR A 80 -1.78 1.77 11.06
N PHE A 81 -1.25 1.00 12.01
CA PHE A 81 -0.92 -0.40 11.82
C PHE A 81 -1.99 -1.25 12.52
N PRO A 82 -2.92 -1.89 11.78
CA PRO A 82 -3.89 -2.79 12.40
C PRO A 82 -3.20 -4.00 13.03
N LYS A 83 -3.88 -4.66 13.98
CA LYS A 83 -3.32 -5.78 14.77
C LYS A 83 -2.63 -6.85 13.90
N ALA A 84 -3.26 -7.28 12.80
CA ALA A 84 -2.68 -8.26 11.88
C ALA A 84 -1.36 -7.78 11.23
N LEU A 85 -1.23 -6.48 10.94
CA LEU A 85 0.02 -5.92 10.44
C LEU A 85 1.09 -5.82 11.55
N GLN A 86 0.70 -5.47 12.78
CA GLN A 86 1.62 -5.46 13.92
C GLN A 86 2.19 -6.85 14.20
N GLU A 87 1.35 -7.89 14.16
CA GLU A 87 1.79 -9.29 14.30
C GLU A 87 2.79 -9.67 13.21
N ARG A 88 2.54 -9.24 11.97
CA ARG A 88 3.46 -9.48 10.85
C ARG A 88 4.77 -8.70 10.98
N LEU A 89 4.72 -7.46 11.47
CA LEU A 89 5.91 -6.67 11.78
C LEU A 89 6.75 -7.37 12.86
N ALA A 90 6.12 -7.84 13.94
CA ALA A 90 6.80 -8.60 14.99
C ALA A 90 7.46 -9.89 14.46
N GLN A 91 6.80 -10.63 13.55
CA GLN A 91 7.41 -11.78 12.87
C GLN A 91 8.66 -11.38 12.07
N PHE A 92 8.59 -10.25 11.36
CA PHE A 92 9.71 -9.76 10.58
C PHE A 92 10.88 -9.29 11.45
N LEU A 93 10.63 -8.66 12.60
CA LEU A 93 11.69 -8.31 13.56
C LEU A 93 12.42 -9.55 14.09
N ARG A 94 11.69 -10.67 14.32
CA ARG A 94 12.32 -11.96 14.64
C ARG A 94 13.16 -12.50 13.48
N PHE A 95 12.71 -12.32 12.24
CA PHE A 95 13.51 -12.66 11.06
C PHE A 95 14.81 -11.84 10.99
N LYS A 96 14.74 -10.51 11.15
CA LYS A 96 15.91 -9.62 11.21
C LYS A 96 16.90 -10.07 12.29
N ARG A 97 16.41 -10.38 13.49
CA ARG A 97 17.23 -10.92 14.59
C ARG A 97 18.02 -12.16 14.18
N ARG A 98 17.33 -13.14 13.56
CA ARG A 98 17.97 -14.38 13.09
C ARG A 98 18.99 -14.17 11.98
N LYS A 99 18.86 -13.08 11.22
CA LYS A 99 19.80 -12.67 10.18
C LYS A 99 20.96 -11.83 10.72
N GLY A 100 21.00 -11.54 12.02
CA GLY A 100 22.02 -10.68 12.63
C GLY A 100 21.88 -9.21 12.24
N GLU A 101 20.72 -8.78 11.76
CA GLU A 101 20.47 -7.38 11.42
C GLU A 101 20.19 -6.55 12.68
N SER A 102 20.58 -5.27 12.66
CA SER A 102 20.35 -4.35 13.78
C SER A 102 18.85 -4.18 14.07
N LEU A 103 18.51 -4.23 15.36
CA LEU A 103 17.19 -3.94 15.91
C LEU A 103 17.17 -2.62 16.71
N ALA A 104 18.23 -1.80 16.61
CA ALA A 104 18.23 -0.50 17.25
C ALA A 104 17.04 0.34 16.73
N PRO A 105 16.36 1.15 17.56
CA PRO A 105 15.16 1.88 17.15
C PRO A 105 15.35 2.77 15.91
N ALA A 106 16.55 3.33 15.71
CA ALA A 106 16.90 4.16 14.57
C ALA A 106 17.37 3.38 13.32
N ALA A 107 17.58 2.06 13.43
CA ALA A 107 18.00 1.24 12.31
C ALA A 107 16.90 1.13 11.24
N PRO A 108 17.24 1.03 9.95
CA PRO A 108 16.26 0.85 8.88
C PRO A 108 15.43 -0.43 9.07
N LEU A 109 14.11 -0.31 8.93
CA LEU A 109 13.23 -1.49 8.96
C LEU A 109 13.57 -2.42 7.79
N PHE A 110 13.72 -1.86 6.59
CA PHE A 110 14.08 -2.60 5.37
C PHE A 110 15.54 -2.33 4.99
N THR A 111 16.31 -3.40 4.91
CA THR A 111 17.77 -3.39 4.66
C THR A 111 18.11 -4.11 3.35
N SER A 112 19.19 -3.68 2.71
CA SER A 112 19.84 -4.41 1.60
C SER A 112 20.72 -5.54 2.14
N ARG A 113 21.43 -6.26 1.25
CA ARG A 113 22.35 -7.32 1.66
C ARG A 113 23.56 -6.78 2.41
N GLU A 114 23.90 -5.53 2.16
CA GLU A 114 24.99 -4.77 2.78
C GLU A 114 24.56 -4.11 4.09
N SER A 115 23.41 -4.50 4.67
CA SER A 115 22.84 -3.95 5.91
C SER A 115 22.50 -2.44 5.90
N ALA A 116 22.62 -1.78 4.75
CA ALA A 116 22.18 -0.41 4.54
C ALA A 116 20.66 -0.34 4.29
N ARG A 117 20.05 0.84 4.40
CA ARG A 117 18.63 1.04 4.03
C ARG A 117 18.40 0.60 2.59
N LEU A 118 17.37 -0.22 2.37
CA LEU A 118 16.99 -0.68 1.04
C LEU A 118 16.65 0.51 0.14
N SER A 119 17.28 0.60 -1.03
CA SER A 119 17.04 1.69 -1.97
C SER A 119 15.75 1.51 -2.76
N CYS A 120 15.12 2.61 -3.20
CA CYS A 120 13.92 2.55 -4.04
C CYS A 120 14.17 1.78 -5.34
N ARG A 121 15.33 2.00 -5.98
CA ARG A 121 15.71 1.31 -7.22
C ARG A 121 15.81 -0.21 -7.01
N GLN A 122 16.42 -0.64 -5.90
CA GLN A 122 16.50 -2.05 -5.55
C GLN A 122 15.09 -2.63 -5.33
N ALA A 123 14.28 -1.96 -4.53
CA ALA A 123 12.94 -2.46 -4.17
C ALA A 123 11.99 -2.49 -5.39
N GLN A 124 12.13 -1.57 -6.34
CA GLN A 124 11.42 -1.62 -7.63
C GLN A 124 11.85 -2.81 -8.49
N ARG A 125 13.16 -3.10 -8.52
CA ARG A 125 13.68 -4.28 -9.22
C ARG A 125 13.18 -5.58 -8.59
N ASP A 126 13.24 -5.67 -7.26
CA ASP A 126 12.72 -6.81 -6.50
C ASP A 126 11.21 -7.00 -6.80
N PHE A 127 10.44 -5.91 -6.86
CA PHE A 127 9.00 -5.98 -7.17
C PHE A 127 8.73 -6.56 -8.55
N LYS A 128 9.42 -6.07 -9.59
CA LYS A 128 9.29 -6.62 -10.94
C LYS A 128 9.63 -8.11 -11.01
N LYS A 129 10.70 -8.52 -10.30
CA LYS A 129 11.07 -9.93 -10.15
C LYS A 129 9.92 -10.74 -9.56
N TRP A 130 9.36 -10.31 -8.42
CA TRP A 130 8.31 -11.06 -7.72
C TRP A 130 6.98 -11.10 -8.46
N ILE A 131 6.62 -10.06 -9.21
CA ILE A 131 5.46 -10.09 -10.12
C ILE A 131 5.65 -11.20 -11.17
N LYS A 132 6.82 -11.25 -11.82
CA LYS A 132 7.13 -12.30 -12.80
C LYS A 132 7.14 -13.70 -12.16
N GLU A 133 7.76 -13.86 -11.00
CA GLU A 133 7.80 -15.16 -10.30
C GLU A 133 6.42 -15.60 -9.78
N SER A 134 5.48 -14.67 -9.64
CA SER A 134 4.10 -14.99 -9.28
C SER A 134 3.22 -15.36 -10.48
N GLY A 135 3.78 -15.35 -11.70
CA GLY A 135 3.03 -15.63 -12.93
C GLY A 135 2.00 -14.55 -13.27
N ILE A 136 2.12 -13.35 -12.69
CA ILE A 136 1.20 -12.24 -12.93
C ILE A 136 1.61 -11.57 -14.26
N GLU A 137 0.66 -11.47 -15.18
CA GLU A 137 0.91 -10.97 -16.53
C GLU A 137 0.90 -9.43 -16.58
N GLY A 138 1.90 -8.86 -17.24
CA GLY A 138 1.99 -7.43 -17.50
C GLY A 138 2.97 -6.67 -16.59
N GLU A 139 3.19 -5.41 -16.95
CA GLU A 139 4.15 -4.56 -16.25
C GLU A 139 3.53 -3.82 -15.06
N PHE A 140 3.91 -4.23 -13.84
CA PHE A 140 3.52 -3.53 -12.62
C PHE A 140 4.72 -2.82 -11.98
N THR A 141 4.43 -1.72 -11.30
CA THR A 141 5.39 -1.05 -10.40
C THR A 141 4.82 -1.03 -8.98
N PRO A 142 5.63 -0.74 -7.95
CA PRO A 142 5.13 -0.69 -6.58
C PRO A 142 3.96 0.29 -6.34
N HIS A 143 3.73 1.24 -7.23
CA HIS A 143 2.53 2.10 -7.18
C HIS A 143 1.24 1.29 -7.36
N ALA A 144 1.28 0.16 -8.07
CA ALA A 144 0.14 -0.74 -8.23
C ALA A 144 -0.42 -1.22 -6.89
N LEU A 145 0.45 -1.53 -5.91
CA LEU A 145 0.04 -1.93 -4.57
C LEU A 145 -0.75 -0.83 -3.85
N ARG A 146 -0.31 0.43 -4.02
CA ARG A 146 -1.02 1.60 -3.47
C ARG A 146 -2.36 1.80 -4.16
N HIS A 147 -2.42 1.64 -5.48
CA HIS A 147 -3.67 1.71 -6.24
C HIS A 147 -4.63 0.59 -5.82
N THR A 148 -4.16 -0.64 -5.65
CA THR A 148 -4.96 -1.76 -5.11
C THR A 148 -5.51 -1.42 -3.72
N ALA A 149 -4.71 -0.87 -2.81
CA ALA A 149 -5.18 -0.44 -1.49
C ALA A 149 -6.30 0.61 -1.58
N ALA A 150 -6.11 1.60 -2.47
CA ALA A 150 -7.06 2.67 -2.71
C ALA A 150 -8.38 2.17 -3.28
N THR A 151 -8.31 1.33 -4.33
CA THR A 151 -9.48 0.72 -4.97
C THR A 151 -10.25 -0.15 -3.99
N LYS A 152 -9.57 -0.97 -3.18
CA LYS A 152 -10.22 -1.80 -2.15
C LYS A 152 -10.93 -0.94 -1.11
N LEU A 153 -10.32 0.15 -0.67
CA LEU A 153 -10.92 1.06 0.29
C LEU A 153 -12.12 1.81 -0.31
N MET A 154 -12.01 2.26 -1.57
CA MET A 154 -13.12 2.91 -2.29
C MET A 154 -14.30 1.95 -2.45
N LYS A 155 -14.08 0.73 -2.97
CA LYS A 155 -15.12 -0.29 -3.15
C LYS A 155 -15.84 -0.65 -1.85
N ARG A 156 -15.13 -0.66 -0.72
CA ARG A 156 -15.71 -1.00 0.59
C ARG A 156 -16.49 0.12 1.25
N THR A 157 -16.16 1.38 0.93
CA THR A 157 -16.67 2.53 1.71
C THR A 157 -17.48 3.51 0.89
N GLY A 158 -17.36 3.50 -0.44
CA GLY A 158 -17.93 4.52 -1.32
C GLY A 158 -17.43 5.95 -1.04
N ASN A 159 -16.42 6.12 -0.17
CA ASN A 159 -16.05 7.42 0.38
C ASN A 159 -14.69 7.89 -0.12
N ALA A 160 -14.70 8.64 -1.22
CA ALA A 160 -13.48 9.18 -1.83
C ALA A 160 -12.69 10.10 -0.89
N LYS A 161 -13.35 10.85 0.01
CA LYS A 161 -12.67 11.71 1.00
C LYS A 161 -11.90 10.88 2.04
N LEU A 162 -12.48 9.77 2.49
CA LEU A 162 -11.80 8.81 3.37
C LEU A 162 -10.56 8.26 2.67
N VAL A 163 -10.69 7.77 1.44
CA VAL A 163 -9.58 7.23 0.64
C VAL A 163 -8.47 8.27 0.48
N GLN A 164 -8.82 9.51 0.13
CA GLN A 164 -7.85 10.58 -0.04
C GLN A 164 -7.07 10.88 1.24
N ARG A 165 -7.77 11.02 2.38
CA ARG A 165 -7.14 11.25 3.70
C ARG A 165 -6.27 10.06 4.10
N TYR A 166 -6.75 8.84 3.89
CA TYR A 166 -6.03 7.60 4.20
C TYR A 166 -4.72 7.49 3.41
N LEU A 167 -4.74 7.83 2.13
CA LEU A 167 -3.57 7.79 1.27
C LEU A 167 -2.64 9.00 1.47
N GLY A 168 -3.16 10.14 1.91
CA GLY A 168 -2.40 11.39 2.08
C GLY A 168 -2.05 12.03 0.73
N HIS A 169 -2.95 11.96 -0.25
CA HIS A 169 -2.80 12.69 -1.51
C HIS A 169 -3.02 14.19 -1.27
N SER A 170 -2.09 15.02 -1.74
CA SER A 170 -2.24 16.48 -1.77
C SER A 170 -3.28 16.95 -2.78
N ASP A 171 -3.66 16.10 -3.74
CA ASP A 171 -4.60 16.44 -4.80
C ASP A 171 -5.80 15.47 -4.85
N VAL A 172 -7.00 16.05 -4.72
CA VAL A 172 -8.31 15.40 -4.84
C VAL A 172 -8.54 14.90 -6.27
N ALA A 173 -7.99 15.60 -7.28
CA ALA A 173 -8.15 15.25 -8.69
C ALA A 173 -7.53 13.89 -9.01
N THR A 174 -6.48 13.47 -8.28
CA THR A 174 -5.90 12.12 -8.37
C THR A 174 -6.77 11.01 -7.75
N THR A 175 -7.80 11.39 -7.00
CA THR A 175 -8.70 10.46 -6.30
C THR A 175 -10.12 10.47 -6.88
N LEU A 176 -10.46 11.42 -7.78
CA LEU A 176 -11.75 11.46 -8.47
C LEU A 176 -11.64 11.09 -9.96
N ARG A 177 -10.62 11.55 -10.71
CA ARG A 177 -10.40 11.10 -12.11
C ARG A 177 -10.01 9.62 -12.24
N PHE A 178 -9.86 8.91 -11.13
CA PHE A 178 -9.17 7.63 -10.99
C PHE A 178 -10.09 6.51 -10.48
N TYR A 179 -11.26 6.85 -9.94
CA TYR A 179 -12.17 5.90 -9.28
C TYR A 179 -13.64 6.13 -9.65
N VAL A 180 -13.94 7.12 -10.50
CA VAL A 180 -15.25 7.28 -11.15
C VAL A 180 -15.21 6.51 -12.48
N ASP A 181 -14.75 5.27 -12.44
CA ASP A 181 -15.31 4.27 -13.34
C ASP A 181 -16.47 3.71 -12.55
N VAL A 182 -17.67 4.21 -12.83
CA VAL A 182 -18.88 3.58 -12.31
C VAL A 182 -18.87 2.19 -12.93
N PHE A 183 -18.55 1.16 -12.13
CA PHE A 183 -18.58 -0.20 -12.67
C PHE A 183 -20.04 -0.48 -13.09
N PRO A 184 -20.30 -1.19 -14.20
CA PRO A 184 -21.67 -1.48 -14.62
C PRO A 184 -22.55 -2.10 -13.52
N GLU A 185 -21.96 -2.96 -12.68
CA GLU A 185 -22.59 -3.46 -11.44
C GLU A 185 -22.97 -2.35 -10.45
N ASP A 186 -22.19 -1.29 -10.33
CA ASP A 186 -22.49 -0.16 -9.43
C ASP A 186 -23.70 0.65 -9.92
N LEU A 187 -23.91 0.75 -11.24
CA LEU A 187 -25.10 1.41 -11.80
C LEU A 187 -26.36 0.60 -11.52
N LYS A 188 -26.30 -0.74 -11.69
CA LYS A 188 -27.43 -1.62 -11.40
C LYS A 188 -27.77 -1.60 -9.91
N ASN A 189 -26.76 -1.73 -9.04
CA ASN A 189 -26.94 -1.67 -7.60
C ASN A 189 -27.44 -0.28 -7.14
N ALA A 190 -26.96 0.81 -7.74
CA ALA A 190 -27.45 2.15 -7.43
C ALA A 190 -28.92 2.33 -7.82
N ALA A 191 -29.32 1.81 -9.00
CA ALA A 191 -30.72 1.84 -9.42
C ALA A 191 -31.62 1.01 -8.48
N GLU A 192 -31.16 -0.16 -8.03
CA GLU A 192 -31.87 -1.01 -7.06
C GLU A 192 -31.94 -0.36 -5.66
N MET A 193 -30.89 0.33 -5.21
CA MET A 193 -30.90 1.07 -3.94
C MET A 193 -31.88 2.26 -3.97
N LEU A 194 -32.01 2.94 -5.12
CA LEU A 194 -32.93 4.06 -5.29
C LEU A 194 -34.39 3.63 -5.48
N SER A 195 -34.63 2.41 -6.00
CA SER A 195 -35.99 1.87 -6.13
C SER A 195 -36.55 1.29 -4.82
N GLY A 196 -35.71 1.05 -3.81
CA GLY A 196 -36.09 0.47 -2.52
C GLY A 196 -36.80 1.39 -1.53
N THR A 197 -36.97 2.69 -1.82
CA THR A 197 -37.49 3.69 -0.85
C THR A 197 -38.99 3.99 -0.92
N GLU A 198 -39.82 3.14 -1.54
CA GLU A 198 -41.29 3.36 -1.57
C GLU A 198 -42.11 2.48 -0.61
N LYS A 199 -41.49 1.62 0.20
CA LYS A 199 -42.23 0.80 1.20
C LYS A 199 -41.83 1.08 2.64
N SER A 200 -42.16 2.29 3.11
CA SER A 200 -42.39 2.53 4.53
C SER A 200 -43.31 3.74 4.72
N ARG A 201 -44.60 3.54 4.43
CA ARG A 201 -45.71 4.18 5.13
C ARG A 201 -46.73 3.11 5.47
N SER A 202 -46.77 2.71 6.73
CA SER A 202 -47.95 2.24 7.45
C SER A 202 -47.64 2.45 8.93
#